data_AF-A0A8T7G8V3-F1
#
_entry.id   AF-A0A8T7G8V3-F1
#
_cell.length_a   1.000
_cell.length_b   1.000
_cell.length_c   1.000
_cell.angle_alpha   90.00
_cell.angle_beta   90.00
_cell.angle_gamma   90.00
#
_symmetry.space_group_name_H-M   'P 1'
#
loop_
_entity.id
_entity.type
_entity.pdbx_description
1 polymer ?
#
loop_
_entity_poly.entity_id
_entity_poly.type
_entity_poly.pdbx_seq_one_letter_code
_entity_poly.pdbx_strand_id
1 'polypeptide(L)'
;MTSGKYFNKGVMALDTPHIGWVARETDDKIVVFGEGDDRYDIPTSAIRFASRNVLIDLPFYEIVKKYKVSRDTPLPTGRQVPIWTLPKDVDLAAYEGKYPNSLFNKGVRTQDEEHIGHVMKETSDMIVVWGHYDWRFDVPKSKIIAVGRNIILGMDYPQVFQYRVDRNSPLPTGEPVERLGEEEKTDK
;
A
#
# COMPACT_ATOMS: atom_id res chain seq x y z
N MET A 1 -14.40 5.62 11.95
CA MET A 1 -13.28 6.58 11.95
C MET A 1 -12.94 6.90 10.50
N THR A 2 -13.09 8.15 10.08
CA THR A 2 -12.92 8.57 8.69
C THR A 2 -11.43 8.57 8.34
N SER A 3 -11.02 7.64 7.47
CA SER A 3 -9.78 7.76 6.70
C SER A 3 -9.71 9.17 6.10
N GLY A 4 -8.53 9.81 6.15
CA GLY A 4 -8.32 11.16 5.59
C GLY A 4 -8.92 11.30 4.19
N LYS A 5 -9.37 12.51 3.83
CA LYS A 5 -10.12 12.81 2.60
C LYS A 5 -9.38 12.30 1.36
N TYR A 6 -8.05 12.33 1.39
CA TYR A 6 -7.20 11.90 0.28
C TYR A 6 -6.50 10.57 0.52
N PHE A 7 -6.57 10.02 1.74
CA PHE A 7 -5.87 8.82 2.14
C PHE A 7 -6.14 7.65 1.18
N ASN A 8 -5.07 6.98 0.77
CA ASN A 8 -5.11 5.81 -0.10
C ASN A 8 -5.74 6.03 -1.50
N LYS A 9 -5.80 7.29 -1.96
CA LYS A 9 -6.15 7.62 -3.35
C LYS A 9 -4.88 7.65 -4.21
N GLY A 10 -5.01 7.18 -5.45
CA GLY A 10 -3.94 7.35 -6.45
C GLY A 10 -3.81 8.83 -6.82
N VAL A 11 -2.60 9.28 -7.11
CA VAL A 11 -2.28 10.67 -7.44
C VAL A 11 -1.89 10.76 -8.91
N MET A 12 -2.40 11.79 -9.58
CA MET A 12 -2.20 12.05 -11.01
C MET A 12 -1.70 13.50 -11.18
N ALA A 13 -0.92 13.74 -12.24
CA ALA A 13 -0.59 15.07 -12.74
C ALA A 13 -1.44 15.38 -13.97
N LEU A 14 -1.32 16.61 -14.47
CA LEU A 14 -1.92 17.02 -15.74
C LEU A 14 -1.43 16.20 -16.94
N ASP A 15 -0.18 15.74 -16.90
CA ASP A 15 0.50 15.02 -17.99
C ASP A 15 0.81 13.55 -17.67
N THR A 16 0.62 13.11 -16.43
CA THR A 16 1.01 11.77 -15.98
C THR A 16 -0.14 11.07 -15.24
N PRO A 17 -0.58 9.88 -15.72
CA PRO A 17 -1.76 9.20 -15.19
C PRO A 17 -1.54 8.56 -13.81
N HIS A 18 -0.29 8.36 -13.40
CA HIS A 18 0.05 7.84 -12.08
C HIS A 18 1.38 8.41 -11.60
N ILE A 19 1.35 9.07 -10.44
CA ILE A 19 2.54 9.57 -9.74
C ILE A 19 2.86 8.69 -8.53
N GLY A 20 1.83 8.12 -7.92
CA GLY A 20 1.93 7.40 -6.67
C GLY A 20 0.63 7.38 -5.89
N TRP A 21 0.73 7.13 -4.58
CA TRP A 21 -0.40 7.02 -3.68
C TRP A 21 -0.25 7.98 -2.51
N VAL A 22 -1.35 8.61 -2.11
CA VAL A 22 -1.37 9.39 -0.87
C VAL A 22 -1.12 8.43 0.28
N ALA A 23 0.02 8.63 0.92
CA ALA A 23 0.42 8.01 2.17
C ALA A 23 -0.28 8.75 3.29
N ARG A 24 0.07 10.03 3.48
CA ARG A 24 -0.40 10.84 4.60
C ARG A 24 -1.14 12.09 4.16
N GLU A 25 -1.99 12.59 5.04
CA GLU A 25 -2.61 13.91 4.92
C GLU A 25 -2.35 14.71 6.20
N THR A 26 -1.77 15.90 6.04
CA THR A 26 -1.77 16.95 7.06
C THR A 26 -2.78 18.03 6.67
N ASP A 27 -2.96 19.02 7.54
CA ASP A 27 -3.91 20.10 7.28
C ASP A 27 -3.52 20.93 6.04
N ASP A 28 -2.23 21.02 5.74
CA ASP A 28 -1.64 21.86 4.69
C ASP A 28 -1.12 21.08 3.47
N LYS A 29 -0.82 19.78 3.59
CA LYS A 29 -0.21 18.99 2.51
C LYS A 29 -0.62 17.52 2.52
N ILE A 30 -0.44 16.87 1.39
CA ILE A 30 -0.51 15.42 1.24
C ILE A 30 0.91 14.89 1.00
N VAL A 31 1.23 13.76 1.63
CA VAL A 31 2.46 13.01 1.37
C VAL A 31 2.12 11.93 0.37
N VAL A 32 2.82 11.93 -0.75
CA VAL A 32 2.63 10.97 -1.84
C VAL A 32 3.89 10.14 -1.98
N PHE A 33 3.75 8.83 -1.86
CA PHE A 33 4.83 7.90 -2.22
C PHE A 33 4.65 7.48 -3.67
N GLY A 34 5.68 7.76 -4.47
CA GLY A 34 5.73 7.40 -5.87
C GLY A 34 6.23 5.98 -6.10
N GLU A 35 6.30 5.61 -7.38
CA GLU A 35 7.03 4.41 -7.79
C GLU A 35 8.55 4.68 -7.70
N GLY A 36 9.29 3.74 -7.10
CA GLY A 36 10.67 3.98 -6.71
C GLY A 36 10.76 4.76 -5.39
N ASP A 37 11.98 5.01 -4.91
CA ASP A 37 12.28 5.58 -3.60
C ASP A 37 11.86 7.08 -3.43
N ASP A 38 10.86 7.52 -4.19
CA ASP A 38 10.46 8.91 -4.34
C ASP A 38 9.28 9.27 -3.43
N ARG A 39 9.43 10.42 -2.75
CA ARG A 39 8.40 11.03 -1.92
C ARG A 39 8.11 12.46 -2.37
N TYR A 40 6.82 12.82 -2.39
CA TYR A 40 6.35 14.17 -2.70
C TYR A 40 5.48 14.73 -1.58
N ASP A 41 5.85 15.88 -1.03
CA ASP A 41 5.05 16.60 -0.04
C ASP A 41 4.30 17.73 -0.75
N ILE A 42 3.10 17.42 -1.25
CA ILE A 42 2.34 18.31 -2.14
C ILE A 42 1.30 19.10 -1.33
N PRO A 43 1.29 20.45 -1.37
CA PRO A 43 0.31 21.24 -0.64
C PRO A 43 -1.12 20.95 -1.12
N THR A 44 -2.08 20.98 -0.19
CA THR A 44 -3.51 20.73 -0.52
C THR A 44 -4.07 21.79 -1.47
N SER A 45 -3.48 22.99 -1.52
CA SER A 45 -3.81 24.05 -2.47
C SER A 45 -3.45 23.73 -3.93
N ALA A 46 -2.51 22.79 -4.17
CA ALA A 46 -2.15 22.35 -5.52
C ALA A 46 -3.10 21.27 -6.07
N ILE A 47 -4.07 20.80 -5.26
CA ILE A 47 -5.05 19.81 -5.69
C ILE A 47 -6.13 20.51 -6.52
N ARG A 48 -6.27 20.09 -7.78
CA ARG A 48 -7.33 20.59 -8.68
C ARG A 48 -8.69 20.01 -8.30
N PHE A 49 -8.75 18.68 -8.18
CA PHE A 49 -9.93 17.95 -7.71
C PHE A 49 -9.54 16.59 -7.15
N ALA A 50 -10.42 16.02 -6.31
CA ALA A 50 -10.26 14.67 -5.78
C ALA A 50 -11.58 13.92 -5.82
N SER A 51 -11.57 12.74 -6.46
CA SER A 51 -12.69 11.80 -6.49
C SER A 51 -12.14 10.39 -6.25
N ARG A 52 -12.09 9.50 -7.25
CA ARG A 52 -11.43 8.19 -7.15
C ARG A 52 -9.91 8.31 -6.95
N ASN A 53 -9.32 9.32 -7.58
CA ASN A 53 -7.92 9.70 -7.56
C ASN A 53 -7.82 11.21 -7.24
N VAL A 54 -6.63 11.67 -6.87
CA VAL A 54 -6.29 13.08 -6.64
C VAL A 54 -5.58 13.62 -7.87
N LEU A 55 -6.10 14.67 -8.49
CA LEU A 55 -5.42 15.36 -9.57
C LEU A 55 -4.71 16.60 -9.03
N ILE A 56 -3.41 16.68 -9.29
CA ILE A 56 -2.59 17.86 -8.99
C ILE A 56 -2.64 18.80 -10.20
N ASP A 57 -2.85 20.10 -9.97
CA ASP A 57 -2.95 21.12 -11.03
C ASP A 57 -1.58 21.55 -11.55
N LEU A 58 -0.65 20.61 -11.67
CA LEU A 58 0.72 20.82 -12.15
C LEU A 58 1.14 19.63 -13.02
N PRO A 59 1.99 19.86 -14.04
CA PRO A 59 2.67 18.78 -14.74
C PRO A 59 3.68 18.08 -13.82
N PHE A 60 3.94 16.80 -14.07
CA PHE A 60 4.74 15.95 -13.17
C PHE A 60 6.16 16.51 -12.95
N TYR A 61 6.78 17.07 -14.00
CA TYR A 61 8.11 17.67 -13.87
C TYR A 61 8.16 18.81 -12.83
N GLU A 62 7.09 19.60 -12.70
CA GLU A 62 7.02 20.67 -11.69
C GLU A 62 6.80 20.12 -10.29
N ILE A 63 6.03 19.04 -10.17
CA ILE A 63 5.81 18.35 -8.89
C ILE A 63 7.14 17.81 -8.37
N VAL A 64 7.91 17.14 -9.23
CA VAL A 64 9.25 16.64 -8.89
C VAL A 64 10.17 17.80 -8.49
N LYS A 65 10.20 18.88 -9.27
CA LYS A 65 11.08 20.02 -9.00
C LYS A 65 10.75 20.76 -7.70
N LYS A 66 9.47 20.88 -7.36
CA LYS A 66 8.99 21.72 -6.23
C LYS A 66 8.80 20.93 -4.94
N TYR A 67 8.37 19.66 -5.03
CA TYR A 67 7.84 18.92 -3.90
C TYR A 67 8.55 17.60 -3.63
N LYS A 68 9.55 17.21 -4.43
CA LYS A 68 10.34 16.01 -4.13
C LYS A 68 11.13 16.22 -2.84
N VAL A 69 10.97 15.29 -1.92
CA VAL A 69 11.67 15.24 -0.64
C VAL A 69 12.42 13.91 -0.55
N SER A 70 13.55 13.89 0.17
CA SER A 70 14.21 12.63 0.50
C SER A 70 13.26 11.73 1.30
N ARG A 71 13.17 10.45 0.92
CA ARG A 71 12.25 9.50 1.56
C ARG A 71 12.50 9.35 3.05
N ASP A 72 13.77 9.33 3.46
CA ASP A 72 14.20 9.18 4.85
C ASP A 72 13.88 10.41 5.72
N THR A 73 13.43 11.51 5.11
CA THR A 73 13.00 12.69 5.87
C THR A 73 11.82 12.31 6.75
N PRO A 74 11.75 12.72 8.03
CA PRO A 74 10.59 12.42 8.86
C PRO A 74 9.27 12.88 8.21
N LEU A 75 8.21 12.07 8.36
CA LEU A 75 6.88 12.41 7.86
C LEU A 75 6.32 13.63 8.61
N PRO A 76 5.73 14.61 7.92
CA PRO A 76 5.19 15.80 8.55
C PRO A 76 4.10 15.42 9.56
N THR A 77 4.30 15.89 10.79
CA THR A 77 3.49 15.55 11.96
C THR A 77 2.33 16.54 12.13
N GLY A 78 1.60 16.85 11.05
CA GLY A 78 0.51 17.83 11.10
C GLY A 78 -0.76 17.28 11.77
N ARG A 79 -1.01 15.98 11.61
CA ARG A 79 -2.12 15.27 12.26
C ARG A 79 -1.55 14.22 13.20
N GLN A 80 -1.92 14.29 14.49
CA GLN A 80 -1.80 13.12 15.37
C GLN A 80 -2.55 12.00 14.66
N VAL A 81 -1.80 11.05 14.09
CA VAL A 81 -2.38 9.77 13.70
C VAL A 81 -2.90 9.23 15.03
N PRO A 82 -4.22 8.99 15.19
CA PRO A 82 -4.66 8.31 16.39
C PRO A 82 -3.83 7.03 16.46
N ILE A 83 -3.14 6.84 17.60
CA ILE A 83 -2.47 5.58 17.89
C ILE A 83 -3.51 4.51 17.57
N TRP A 84 -3.24 3.69 16.55
CA TRP A 84 -4.09 2.57 16.18
C TRP A 84 -4.06 1.58 17.35
N THR A 85 -4.87 1.86 18.37
CA THR A 85 -5.18 0.92 19.42
C THR A 85 -6.16 -0.04 18.78
N LEU A 86 -5.63 -1.17 18.31
CA LEU A 86 -6.46 -2.33 18.00
C LEU A 86 -7.38 -2.55 19.22
N PRO A 87 -8.71 -2.56 19.04
CA PRO A 87 -9.57 -3.17 20.02
C PRO A 87 -9.01 -4.56 20.34
N LYS A 88 -8.88 -4.90 21.61
CA LYS A 88 -8.26 -6.17 22.04
C LYS A 88 -8.97 -7.42 21.47
N ASP A 89 -10.19 -7.24 20.96
CA ASP A 89 -11.07 -8.28 20.46
C ASP A 89 -11.56 -7.99 19.02
N VAL A 90 -10.64 -7.67 18.09
CA VAL A 90 -11.01 -7.71 16.67
C VAL A 90 -11.16 -9.18 16.26
N ASP A 91 -12.41 -9.63 16.17
CA ASP A 91 -12.76 -10.93 15.59
C ASP A 91 -12.43 -10.94 14.10
N LEU A 92 -11.25 -11.47 13.77
CA LEU A 92 -10.74 -11.58 12.41
C LEU A 92 -11.68 -12.42 11.53
N ALA A 93 -12.40 -13.40 12.12
CA ALA A 93 -13.36 -14.23 11.40
C ALA A 93 -14.57 -13.42 10.91
N ALA A 94 -14.95 -12.35 11.61
CA ALA A 94 -15.99 -11.43 11.17
C ALA A 94 -15.56 -10.57 9.96
N TYR A 95 -14.25 -10.41 9.73
CA TYR A 95 -13.70 -9.67 8.59
C TYR A 95 -13.55 -10.56 7.33
N GLU A 96 -13.28 -11.86 7.52
CA GLU A 96 -13.15 -12.86 6.45
C GLU A 96 -14.46 -13.07 5.65
N GLY A 97 -15.62 -12.91 6.29
CA GLY A 97 -16.93 -13.10 5.64
C GLY A 97 -17.43 -11.95 4.77
N LYS A 98 -16.73 -10.79 4.73
CA LYS A 98 -17.27 -9.56 4.10
C LYS A 98 -16.65 -9.19 2.76
N TYR A 99 -15.63 -9.91 2.29
CA TYR A 99 -14.96 -9.64 1.02
C TYR A 99 -14.90 -10.91 0.16
N PRO A 100 -15.95 -11.23 -0.61
CA PRO A 100 -15.95 -12.37 -1.53
C PRO A 100 -15.05 -12.16 -2.77
N ASN A 101 -14.08 -11.26 -2.71
CA ASN A 101 -13.16 -10.94 -3.80
C ASN A 101 -11.73 -11.17 -3.29
N SER A 102 -11.06 -12.17 -3.88
CA SER A 102 -9.66 -12.54 -3.66
C SER A 102 -8.78 -11.34 -3.31
N LEU A 103 -7.91 -11.46 -2.30
CA LEU A 103 -6.91 -10.43 -1.99
C LEU A 103 -5.90 -10.21 -3.12
N PHE A 104 -5.93 -11.07 -4.14
CA PHE A 104 -5.15 -10.98 -5.36
C PHE A 104 -5.08 -9.56 -5.94
N ASN A 105 -3.87 -9.16 -6.31
CA ASN A 105 -3.52 -7.87 -6.89
C ASN A 105 -3.90 -6.63 -6.05
N LYS A 106 -4.23 -6.80 -4.77
CA LYS A 106 -4.31 -5.65 -3.84
C LYS A 106 -2.91 -5.20 -3.47
N GLY A 107 -2.70 -3.89 -3.44
CA GLY A 107 -1.46 -3.31 -2.90
C GLY A 107 -1.36 -3.56 -1.40
N VAL A 108 -0.16 -3.86 -0.92
CA VAL A 108 0.15 -4.12 0.48
C VAL A 108 1.02 -2.99 0.99
N ARG A 109 0.62 -2.39 2.11
CA ARG A 109 1.31 -1.29 2.75
C ARG A 109 1.57 -1.59 4.22
N THR A 110 2.60 -1.01 4.79
CA THR A 110 2.87 -1.00 6.23
C THR A 110 2.13 0.12 6.94
N GLN A 111 2.16 0.11 8.28
CA GLN A 111 1.48 1.10 9.11
C GLN A 111 2.12 2.49 9.02
N ASP A 112 3.42 2.57 8.70
CA ASP A 112 4.14 3.78 8.30
C ASP A 112 3.86 4.20 6.85
N GLU A 113 2.83 3.59 6.24
CA GLU A 113 2.26 3.91 4.93
C GLU A 113 3.16 3.54 3.74
N GLU A 114 4.24 2.78 3.95
CA GLU A 114 5.13 2.36 2.87
C GLU A 114 4.52 1.26 2.01
N HIS A 115 4.67 1.39 0.69
CA HIS A 115 4.17 0.39 -0.24
C HIS A 115 5.19 -0.73 -0.41
N ILE A 116 4.77 -1.95 -0.11
CA ILE A 116 5.63 -3.14 -0.14
C ILE A 116 5.56 -3.77 -1.52
N GLY A 117 4.36 -3.87 -2.09
CA GLY A 117 4.10 -4.69 -3.26
C GLY A 117 2.63 -5.05 -3.42
N HIS A 118 2.36 -6.03 -4.27
CA HIS A 118 1.00 -6.52 -4.53
C HIS A 118 0.84 -7.97 -4.11
N VAL A 119 -0.35 -8.34 -3.64
CA VAL A 119 -0.65 -9.74 -3.31
C VAL A 119 -0.67 -10.57 -4.58
N MET A 120 0.13 -11.63 -4.61
CA MET A 120 0.20 -12.59 -5.70
C MET A 120 -0.65 -13.83 -5.42
N LYS A 121 -0.67 -14.31 -4.18
CA LYS A 121 -1.49 -15.45 -3.78
C LYS A 121 -1.91 -15.31 -2.34
N GLU A 122 -3.10 -15.77 -2.03
CA GLU A 122 -3.62 -15.88 -0.68
C GLU A 122 -3.69 -17.35 -0.30
N THR A 123 -3.26 -17.66 0.91
CA THR A 123 -3.40 -18.99 1.53
C THR A 123 -4.37 -18.88 2.70
N SER A 124 -4.60 -19.98 3.43
CA SER A 124 -5.48 -19.94 4.60
C SER A 124 -4.98 -18.96 5.68
N ASP A 125 -3.67 -18.87 5.89
CA ASP A 125 -3.04 -18.22 7.03
C ASP A 125 -2.11 -17.06 6.66
N MET A 126 -1.67 -16.97 5.40
CA MET A 126 -0.77 -15.90 4.94
C MET A 126 -1.06 -15.38 3.53
N ILE A 127 -0.51 -14.22 3.22
CA ILE A 127 -0.51 -13.61 1.88
C ILE A 127 0.92 -13.63 1.32
N VAL A 128 1.03 -13.99 0.05
CA VAL A 128 2.27 -13.90 -0.72
C VAL A 128 2.27 -12.56 -1.44
N VAL A 129 3.28 -11.74 -1.20
CA VAL A 129 3.39 -10.38 -1.74
C VAL A 129 4.61 -10.29 -2.65
N TRP A 130 4.41 -9.79 -3.86
CA TRP A 130 5.49 -9.44 -4.79
C TRP A 130 5.82 -7.96 -4.65
N GLY A 131 7.04 -7.69 -4.19
CA GLY A 131 7.55 -6.34 -3.99
C GLY A 131 8.33 -5.75 -5.16
N HIS A 132 8.77 -4.50 -5.00
CA HIS A 132 9.35 -3.68 -6.06
C HIS A 132 10.71 -4.18 -6.62
N TYR A 133 11.50 -4.93 -5.84
CA TYR A 133 12.86 -5.37 -6.20
C TYR A 133 12.98 -6.89 -6.37
N ASP A 134 11.95 -7.50 -6.95
CA ASP A 134 11.86 -8.95 -7.08
C ASP A 134 11.80 -9.72 -5.75
N TRP A 135 11.44 -9.00 -4.70
CA TRP A 135 11.29 -9.56 -3.36
C TRP A 135 9.95 -10.25 -3.24
N ARG A 136 9.97 -11.43 -2.63
CA ARG A 136 8.77 -12.12 -2.17
C ARG A 136 8.69 -12.01 -0.66
N PHE A 137 7.51 -11.65 -0.17
CA PHE A 137 7.20 -11.64 1.25
C PHE A 137 6.02 -12.58 1.52
N ASP A 138 6.22 -13.50 2.46
CA ASP A 138 5.18 -14.41 2.92
C ASP A 138 4.69 -13.88 4.28
N VAL A 139 3.65 -13.05 4.25
CA VAL A 139 3.19 -12.29 5.42
C VAL A 139 1.97 -12.96 6.04
N PRO A 140 2.00 -13.32 7.33
CA PRO A 140 0.83 -13.88 8.02
C PRO A 140 -0.35 -12.91 8.02
N LYS A 141 -1.57 -13.41 7.80
CA LYS A 141 -2.80 -12.61 7.84
C LYS A 141 -3.03 -11.98 9.21
N SER A 142 -2.53 -12.59 10.27
CA SER A 142 -2.56 -12.02 11.64
C SER A 142 -1.83 -10.69 11.78
N LYS A 143 -1.00 -10.31 10.78
CA LYS A 143 -0.33 -9.02 10.72
C LYS A 143 -1.11 -7.97 9.95
N ILE A 144 -2.21 -8.33 9.30
CA ILE A 144 -3.09 -7.41 8.60
C ILE A 144 -3.98 -6.72 9.62
N ILE A 145 -3.95 -5.39 9.65
CA ILE A 145 -4.80 -4.58 10.54
C ILE A 145 -5.99 -3.94 9.81
N ALA A 146 -5.91 -3.82 8.48
CA ALA A 146 -7.00 -3.32 7.67
C ALA A 146 -6.97 -3.88 6.24
N VAL A 147 -8.14 -4.19 5.70
CA VAL A 147 -8.34 -4.60 4.31
C VAL A 147 -9.33 -3.65 3.64
N GLY A 148 -8.93 -3.07 2.51
CA GLY A 148 -9.79 -2.21 1.70
C GLY A 148 -9.35 -2.21 0.24
N ARG A 149 -9.07 -1.02 -0.31
CA ARG A 149 -8.43 -0.88 -1.64
C ARG A 149 -6.99 -1.41 -1.64
N ASN A 150 -6.31 -1.26 -0.50
CA ASN A 150 -5.02 -1.87 -0.18
C ASN A 150 -5.13 -2.62 1.16
N ILE A 151 -4.17 -3.50 1.42
CA ILE A 151 -3.97 -4.20 2.69
C ILE A 151 -2.98 -3.40 3.53
N ILE A 152 -3.30 -3.17 4.81
CA ILE A 152 -2.39 -2.49 5.74
C ILE A 152 -1.88 -3.51 6.75
N LEU A 153 -0.55 -3.62 6.86
CA LEU A 153 0.15 -4.41 7.85
C LEU A 153 0.39 -3.58 9.11
N GLY A 154 0.12 -4.14 10.29
CA GLY A 154 0.40 -3.53 11.60
C GLY A 154 1.86 -3.63 12.01
N MET A 155 2.76 -3.24 11.10
CA MET A 155 4.20 -3.21 11.29
C MET A 155 4.80 -2.10 10.43
N ASP A 156 6.00 -1.65 10.78
CA ASP A 156 6.75 -0.65 10.00
C ASP A 156 7.54 -1.32 8.87
N TYR A 157 7.92 -0.55 7.85
CA TYR A 157 8.57 -1.06 6.64
C TYR A 157 9.81 -1.94 6.90
N PRO A 158 10.73 -1.58 7.82
CA PRO A 158 11.89 -2.43 8.12
C PRO A 158 11.49 -3.81 8.69
N GLN A 159 10.35 -3.90 9.37
CA GLN A 159 9.88 -5.14 9.99
C GLN A 159 9.31 -6.13 8.97
N VAL A 160 8.96 -5.67 7.76
CA VAL A 160 8.46 -6.55 6.69
C VAL A 160 9.55 -7.52 6.22
N PHE A 161 10.81 -7.09 6.26
CA PHE A 161 11.95 -7.86 5.76
C PHE A 161 12.19 -9.16 6.52
N GLN A 162 11.62 -9.33 7.73
CA GLN A 162 11.65 -10.61 8.44
C GLN A 162 10.82 -11.71 7.74
N TYR A 163 9.86 -11.32 6.90
CA TYR A 163 9.01 -12.22 6.10
C TYR A 163 9.53 -12.40 4.67
N ARG A 164 10.72 -11.86 4.37
CA ARG A 164 11.33 -12.00 3.07
C ARG A 164 11.74 -13.45 2.87
N VAL A 165 11.28 -14.03 1.77
CA VAL A 165 11.67 -15.37 1.34
C VAL A 165 12.36 -15.29 -0.02
N ASP A 166 13.16 -16.31 -0.34
CA ASP A 166 13.71 -16.42 -1.68
C ASP A 166 12.57 -16.60 -2.69
N ARG A 167 12.64 -15.88 -3.81
CA ARG A 167 11.56 -15.83 -4.78
C ARG A 167 11.22 -17.20 -5.35
N ASN A 168 12.22 -18.08 -5.48
CA ASN A 168 12.08 -19.42 -6.05
C ASN A 168 11.78 -20.49 -4.99
N SER A 169 11.74 -20.11 -3.71
CA SER A 169 11.30 -21.04 -2.66
C SER A 169 9.88 -21.51 -2.94
N PRO A 170 9.50 -22.74 -2.56
CA PRO A 170 8.12 -23.19 -2.66
C PRO A 170 7.15 -22.18 -2.02
N LEU A 171 5.93 -22.13 -2.55
CA LEU A 171 4.83 -21.40 -1.95
C LEU A 171 4.57 -21.93 -0.52
N PRO A 172 3.92 -21.15 0.36
CA PRO A 172 3.59 -21.63 1.70
C PRO A 172 2.72 -22.90 1.69
N THR A 173 2.02 -23.15 0.59
CA THR A 173 1.25 -24.37 0.32
C THR A 173 2.10 -25.58 -0.07
N GLY A 174 3.43 -25.43 -0.21
CA GLY A 174 4.38 -26.45 -0.65
C GLY A 174 4.49 -26.60 -2.16
N GLU A 175 3.72 -25.83 -2.93
CA GLU A 175 3.73 -25.87 -4.40
C GLU A 175 4.91 -25.08 -4.99
N PRO A 176 5.46 -25.50 -6.13
CA PRO A 176 6.46 -24.70 -6.83
C PRO A 176 5.85 -23.40 -7.36
N VAL A 177 6.65 -22.34 -7.38
CA VAL A 177 6.27 -20.97 -7.80
C VAL A 177 5.78 -20.93 -9.24
N GLU A 178 6.22 -21.88 -10.07
CA GLU A 178 5.83 -22.07 -11.47
C GLU A 178 4.31 -22.30 -11.64
N ARG A 179 3.63 -22.88 -10.63
CA ARG A 179 2.16 -23.07 -10.67
C ARG A 179 1.36 -21.77 -10.58
N LEU A 180 1.97 -20.66 -10.15
CA LEU A 180 1.30 -19.36 -10.09
C LEU A 180 0.79 -18.89 -11.46
N GLY A 181 1.43 -19.32 -12.56
CA GLY A 181 1.03 -18.98 -13.94
C GLY A 181 0.01 -19.94 -14.57
N GLU A 182 -0.31 -21.06 -13.91
CA GLU A 182 -1.23 -22.08 -14.44
C GLU A 182 -2.66 -21.91 -13.90
N GLU A 183 -2.83 -21.50 -12.64
CA GLU A 183 -4.15 -21.33 -12.02
C GLU A 183 -4.98 -20.20 -12.68
N GLU A 184 -4.34 -19.12 -13.16
CA GLU A 184 -5.02 -18.01 -13.87
C GLU A 184 -5.62 -18.38 -15.23
N LYS A 185 -5.20 -19.50 -15.85
CA LYS A 185 -5.71 -19.90 -17.18
C LYS A 185 -7.04 -20.63 -17.12
N THR A 186 -7.49 -21.03 -15.94
CA THR A 186 -8.64 -21.93 -15.77
C THR A 186 -9.97 -21.19 -15.57
N ASP A 187 -9.93 -19.87 -15.34
CA ASP A 187 -11.13 -19.03 -15.13
C ASP A 187 -11.47 -18.16 -16.36
N LYS A 188 -11.24 -18.67 -17.58
CA LYS A 188 -11.70 -18.04 -18.84
C LYS A 188 -12.76 -18.87 -19.55
#